data_AF-A0A9E4C6K1-F1
#
_entry.id   AF-A0A9E4C6K1-F1
#
_cell.length_a   1.000
_cell.length_b   1.000
_cell.length_c   1.000
_cell.angle_alpha   90.00
_cell.angle_beta   90.00
_cell.angle_gamma   90.00
#
_symmetry.space_group_name_H-M   'P 1'
#
loop_
_entity.id
_entity.type
_entity.pdbx_description
1 polymer ?
#
loop_
_entity_poly.entity_id
_entity_poly.type
_entity_poly.pdbx_seq_one_letter_code
_entity_poly.pdbx_strand_id
1 'polypeptide(L)'
;PDGLLTDPAVNEVLSLMKSQDAASLTAASIADRLESPAASALVVELAVVEVEPEEVEAELFDCIERLKERRRRNVEEDLMKRIEQTRKQEGEDSPEMWKLLERKNALLRERQRTASPR
;
A
#
# COMPACT_ATOMS: atom_id res chain seq x y z
N PRO A 1 -8.50 -5.15 4.32
CA PRO A 1 -7.52 -4.87 3.25
C PRO A 1 -7.38 -3.36 3.04
N ASP A 2 -6.27 -2.78 3.48
CA ASP A 2 -5.86 -1.42 3.10
C ASP A 2 -5.90 -1.38 1.56
N GLY A 3 -6.79 -0.58 0.96
CA GLY A 3 -7.06 -0.54 -0.50
C GLY A 3 -5.90 -0.04 -1.37
N LEU A 4 -4.67 -0.34 -0.98
CA LEU A 4 -3.42 -0.03 -1.67
C LEU A 4 -3.27 -0.86 -2.96
N LEU A 5 -3.67 -2.12 -2.90
CA LEU A 5 -3.69 -3.06 -4.03
C LEU A 5 -5.12 -3.59 -4.15
N THR A 6 -5.80 -3.19 -5.23
CA THR A 6 -7.22 -3.52 -5.46
C THR A 6 -7.40 -4.74 -6.34
N ASP A 7 -6.31 -5.21 -6.97
CA ASP A 7 -6.35 -6.35 -7.85
C ASP A 7 -6.58 -7.65 -7.03
N PRO A 8 -7.65 -8.41 -7.31
CA PRO A 8 -7.95 -9.64 -6.58
C PRO A 8 -6.84 -10.70 -6.69
N ALA A 9 -6.22 -10.84 -7.87
CA ALA A 9 -5.16 -11.80 -8.10
C ALA A 9 -3.90 -11.44 -7.30
N VAL A 10 -3.53 -10.16 -7.26
CA VAL A 10 -2.42 -9.68 -6.42
C VAL A 10 -2.70 -9.91 -4.94
N ASN A 11 -3.93 -9.65 -4.48
CA ASN A 11 -4.29 -9.84 -3.08
C ASN A 11 -4.25 -11.31 -2.64
N GLU A 12 -4.64 -12.22 -3.52
CA GLU A 12 -4.53 -13.66 -3.30
C GLU A 12 -3.08 -14.10 -3.16
N VAL A 13 -2.21 -13.71 -4.11
CA VAL A 13 -0.76 -13.98 -4.06
C VAL A 13 -0.16 -13.48 -2.75
N LEU A 14 -0.43 -12.23 -2.37
CA LEU A 14 0.10 -11.66 -1.13
C LEU A 14 -0.41 -12.37 0.13
N SER A 15 -1.66 -12.82 0.12
CA SER A 15 -2.25 -13.53 1.26
C SER A 15 -1.62 -14.90 1.43
N LEU A 16 -1.40 -15.61 0.32
CA LEU A 16 -0.68 -16.87 0.30
C LEU A 16 0.76 -16.69 0.77
N MET A 17 1.50 -15.72 0.23
CA MET A 17 2.90 -15.45 0.62
C MET A 17 3.05 -15.11 2.10
N LYS A 18 2.11 -14.35 2.69
CA LYS A 18 2.13 -14.01 4.13
C LYS A 18 1.91 -15.21 5.05
N SER A 19 1.27 -16.27 4.55
CA SER A 19 0.94 -17.46 5.33
C SER A 19 2.05 -18.52 5.34
N GLN A 20 3.15 -18.28 4.62
CA GLN A 20 4.21 -19.27 4.42
C GLN A 20 5.57 -18.80 4.92
N ASP A 21 6.42 -19.77 5.28
CA ASP A 21 7.81 -19.50 5.61
C ASP A 21 8.60 -19.14 4.34
N ALA A 22 9.30 -18.01 4.41
CA ALA A 22 10.05 -17.42 3.31
C ALA A 22 11.08 -18.38 2.67
N ALA A 23 11.61 -19.35 3.43
CA ALA A 23 12.59 -20.32 2.96
C ALA A 23 12.02 -21.39 2.00
N SER A 24 10.69 -21.47 1.82
CA SER A 24 10.01 -22.50 1.02
C SER A 24 9.27 -21.96 -0.22
N LEU A 25 9.37 -20.65 -0.45
CA LEU A 25 8.64 -19.97 -1.51
C LEU A 25 9.41 -20.06 -2.84
N THR A 26 8.93 -20.89 -3.75
CA THR A 26 9.31 -20.86 -5.17
C THR A 26 8.10 -20.41 -5.99
N ALA A 27 8.33 -19.83 -7.16
CA ALA A 27 7.23 -19.42 -8.03
C ALA A 27 6.27 -20.58 -8.34
N ALA A 28 6.79 -21.78 -8.57
CA ALA A 28 5.99 -22.98 -8.76
C ALA A 28 5.18 -23.36 -7.52
N SER A 29 5.79 -23.36 -6.32
CA SER A 29 5.09 -23.72 -5.08
C SER A 29 3.98 -22.73 -4.70
N ILE A 30 4.14 -21.47 -5.10
CA ILE A 30 3.10 -20.44 -4.97
C ILE A 30 2.00 -20.67 -6.01
N ALA A 31 2.34 -20.82 -7.28
CA ALA A 31 1.38 -20.95 -8.39
C ALA A 31 0.44 -22.16 -8.22
N ASP A 32 0.95 -23.28 -7.71
CA ASP A 32 0.19 -24.52 -7.47
C ASP A 32 -0.87 -24.42 -6.36
N ARG A 33 -0.76 -23.39 -5.50
CA ARG A 33 -1.64 -23.21 -4.33
C ARG A 33 -2.63 -22.05 -4.50
N LEU A 34 -2.56 -21.34 -5.62
CA LEU A 34 -3.50 -20.28 -5.95
C LEU A 34 -4.75 -20.90 -6.57
N GLU A 35 -5.91 -20.39 -6.17
CA GLU A 35 -7.22 -20.78 -6.69
C GLU A 35 -7.52 -20.03 -7.99
N SER A 36 -7.04 -18.79 -8.12
CA SER A 36 -7.25 -17.98 -9.32
C SER A 36 -6.23 -18.30 -10.43
N PRO A 37 -6.68 -18.68 -11.63
CA PRO A 37 -5.79 -18.85 -12.79
C PRO A 37 -5.03 -17.56 -13.15
N ALA A 38 -5.65 -16.39 -12.92
CA ALA A 38 -5.00 -15.09 -13.15
C ALA A 38 -3.88 -14.84 -12.12
N ALA A 39 -4.06 -15.27 -10.88
CA ALA A 39 -3.03 -15.18 -9.85
C ALA A 39 -1.87 -16.14 -10.14
N SER A 40 -2.15 -17.38 -10.56
CA SER A 40 -1.11 -18.33 -10.98
C SER A 40 -0.32 -17.80 -12.18
N ALA A 41 -1.01 -17.28 -13.20
CA ALA A 41 -0.35 -16.69 -14.38
C ALA A 41 0.55 -15.50 -14.01
N LEU A 42 0.07 -14.62 -13.13
CA LEU A 42 0.84 -13.47 -12.63
C LEU A 42 2.13 -13.90 -11.94
N VAL A 43 2.09 -14.92 -11.08
CA VAL A 43 3.29 -15.41 -10.39
C VAL A 43 4.30 -15.99 -11.38
N VAL A 44 3.82 -16.74 -12.37
CA VAL A 44 4.69 -17.32 -13.42
C VAL A 44 5.32 -16.22 -14.27
N GLU A 45 4.54 -15.22 -14.68
CA GLU A 45 5.03 -14.10 -15.49
C GLU A 45 6.10 -13.30 -14.73
N LEU A 46 5.85 -12.97 -13.46
CA LEU A 46 6.80 -12.24 -12.62
C LEU A 46 8.06 -13.04 -12.30
N ALA A 47 7.98 -14.37 -12.24
CA ALA A 47 9.13 -15.23 -11.95
C ALA A 47 10.14 -15.32 -13.11
N VAL A 48 9.72 -14.94 -14.32
CA VAL A 48 10.59 -14.92 -15.51
C VAL A 48 11.27 -13.56 -15.69
N VAL A 49 10.88 -12.54 -14.92
CA VAL A 49 11.53 -11.22 -14.94
C VAL A 49 12.95 -11.36 -14.39
N GLU A 50 13.93 -11.24 -15.28
CA GLU A 50 15.34 -11.18 -14.90
C GLU A 50 15.66 -9.77 -14.39
N VAL A 51 15.97 -9.68 -13.11
CA VAL A 51 16.51 -8.46 -12.49
C VAL A 51 17.99 -8.72 -12.23
N GLU A 52 18.86 -7.79 -12.66
CA GLU A 52 20.28 -7.91 -12.37
C GLU A 52 20.49 -7.93 -10.85
N PRO A 53 21.28 -8.86 -10.28
CA PRO A 53 21.44 -8.98 -8.83
C PRO A 53 21.87 -7.68 -8.14
N GLU A 54 22.59 -6.82 -8.86
CA GLU A 54 23.08 -5.51 -8.40
C GLU A 54 21.96 -4.46 -8.32
N GLU A 55 20.85 -4.67 -9.05
CA GLU A 55 19.71 -3.74 -9.14
C GLU A 55 18.54 -4.15 -8.23
N VAL A 56 18.49 -5.41 -7.76
CA VAL A 56 17.39 -5.95 -6.93
C VAL A 56 17.07 -5.06 -5.73
N GLU A 57 18.09 -4.61 -4.99
CA GLU A 57 17.88 -3.77 -3.80
C GLU A 57 17.32 -2.39 -4.17
N ALA A 58 17.80 -1.80 -5.26
CA ALA A 58 17.37 -0.50 -5.75
C ALA A 58 15.92 -0.56 -6.25
N GLU A 59 15.57 -1.58 -7.05
CA GLU A 59 14.20 -1.79 -7.52
C GLU A 59 13.22 -2.05 -6.38
N LEU A 60 13.63 -2.87 -5.40
CA LEU A 60 12.82 -3.13 -4.21
C LEU A 60 12.58 -1.84 -3.42
N PHE A 61 13.62 -1.04 -3.22
CA PHE A 61 13.52 0.25 -2.53
C PHE A 61 12.54 1.19 -3.26
N ASP A 62 12.69 1.34 -4.57
CA ASP A 62 11.81 2.16 -5.40
C ASP A 62 10.35 1.69 -5.34
N CYS A 63 10.12 0.39 -5.39
CA CYS A 63 8.78 -0.18 -5.27
C CYS A 63 8.15 0.12 -3.90
N ILE A 64 8.93 -0.03 -2.82
CA ILE A 64 8.50 0.28 -1.47
C ILE A 64 8.17 1.76 -1.33
N GLU A 65 8.99 2.66 -1.86
CA GLU A 65 8.74 4.11 -1.81
C GLU A 65 7.48 4.49 -2.59
N ARG A 66 7.25 3.91 -3.77
CA ARG A 66 6.00 4.09 -4.53
C ARG A 66 4.77 3.62 -3.75
N LEU A 67 4.87 2.47 -3.07
CA LEU A 67 3.79 1.93 -2.24
C LEU A 67 3.52 2.82 -1.01
N LYS A 68 4.56 3.30 -0.33
CA LYS A 68 4.42 4.24 0.79
C LYS A 68 3.74 5.54 0.34
N GLU A 69 4.16 6.09 -0.79
CA GLU A 69 3.57 7.30 -1.36
C GLU A 69 2.10 7.11 -1.71
N ARG A 70 1.75 5.97 -2.34
CA ARG A 70 0.35 5.64 -2.64
C ARG A 70 -0.47 5.48 -1.38
N ARG A 71 0.05 4.79 -0.35
CA ARG A 71 -0.64 4.64 0.94
C ARG A 71 -0.90 6.00 1.59
N ARG A 72 0.10 6.87 1.57
CA ARG A 72 -0.03 8.24 2.09
C ARG A 72 -1.14 9.01 1.39
N ARG A 73 -1.15 9.03 0.05
CA ARG A 73 -2.20 9.70 -0.73
C ARG A 73 -3.59 9.16 -0.39
N ASN A 74 -3.76 7.85 -0.30
CA ASN A 74 -5.04 7.25 0.09
C ASN A 74 -5.51 7.73 1.48
N VAL A 75 -4.60 7.83 2.45
CA VAL A 75 -4.91 8.33 3.80
C VAL A 75 -5.29 9.81 3.77
N GLU A 76 -4.57 10.63 2.99
CA GLU A 76 -4.88 12.05 2.82
C GLU A 76 -6.25 12.26 2.15
N GLU A 77 -6.54 11.50 1.09
CA GLU A 77 -7.82 11.55 0.38
C GLU A 77 -8.99 11.13 1.28
N ASP A 78 -8.84 10.04 2.04
CA ASP A 78 -9.88 9.58 2.98
C ASP A 78 -10.13 10.62 4.08
N LEU A 79 -9.06 11.20 4.63
CA LEU A 79 -9.17 12.25 5.63
C LEU A 79 -9.90 13.49 5.09
N MET A 80 -9.58 13.91 3.86
CA MET A 80 -10.25 15.04 3.22
C MET A 80 -11.73 14.75 2.94
N LYS A 81 -12.08 13.53 2.51
CA LYS A 81 -13.48 13.11 2.35
C LYS A 81 -14.23 13.14 3.68
N ARG A 82 -13.62 12.65 4.75
CA ARG A 82 -14.21 12.70 6.10
C ARG A 82 -14.41 14.14 6.58
N ILE A 83 -13.43 15.02 6.39
CA ILE A 83 -13.58 16.46 6.70
C ILE A 83 -14.76 17.07 5.96
N GLU A 84 -14.90 16.79 4.65
CA GLU A 84 -16.01 17.31 3.86
C GLU A 84 -17.38 16.76 4.31
N GLN A 85 -17.43 15.48 4.66
CA GLN A 85 -18.64 14.83 5.19
C GLN A 85 -19.04 15.41 6.55
N THR A 86 -18.11 15.48 7.51
CA THR A 86 -18.34 16.04 8.84
C THR A 86 -18.75 17.51 8.76
N ARG A 87 -18.14 18.30 7.85
CA ARG A 87 -18.57 19.68 7.58
C ARG A 87 -20.04 19.78 7.19
N LYS A 88 -20.51 18.88 6.31
CA LYS A 88 -21.90 18.86 5.83
C LYS A 88 -22.89 18.35 6.89
N GLN A 89 -22.46 17.42 7.75
CA GLN A 89 -23.34 16.71 8.68
C GLN A 89 -23.39 17.37 10.07
N GLU A 90 -22.24 17.78 10.60
CA GLU A 90 -22.08 18.22 11.99
C GLU A 90 -21.68 19.71 12.10
N GLY A 91 -21.23 20.32 11.00
CA GLY A 91 -20.77 21.70 10.97
C GLY A 91 -19.29 21.87 11.33
N GLU A 92 -18.76 23.06 11.08
CA GLU A 92 -17.32 23.38 11.18
C GLU A 92 -16.81 23.43 12.64
N ASP A 93 -17.68 23.69 13.60
CA ASP A 93 -17.33 23.79 15.03
C ASP A 93 -17.51 22.47 15.80
N SER A 94 -17.86 21.37 15.11
CA SER A 94 -18.07 20.08 15.75
C SER A 94 -16.77 19.52 16.37
N PRO A 95 -16.84 18.83 17.53
CA PRO A 95 -15.66 18.20 18.13
C PRO A 95 -14.97 17.20 17.19
N GLU A 96 -15.72 16.54 16.31
CA GLU A 96 -15.16 15.62 15.32
C GLU A 96 -14.41 16.36 14.22
N MET A 97 -14.91 17.52 13.76
CA MET A 97 -14.17 18.38 12.82
C MET A 97 -12.82 18.80 13.40
N TRP A 98 -12.78 19.22 14.67
CA TRP A 98 -11.53 19.58 15.33
C TRP A 98 -10.51 18.44 15.35
N LYS A 99 -10.93 17.21 15.68
CA LYS A 99 -10.06 16.02 15.64
C LYS A 99 -9.52 15.74 14.24
N LEU A 100 -10.37 15.84 13.22
CA LEU A 100 -9.95 15.61 11.83
C LEU A 100 -8.95 16.67 11.36
N LEU A 101 -9.14 17.93 11.74
CA LEU A 101 -8.19 19.02 11.45
C LEU A 101 -6.87 18.85 12.20
N GLU A 102 -6.89 18.43 13.45
CA GLU A 102 -5.68 18.09 14.21
C GLU A 102 -4.91 16.95 13.52
N ARG A 103 -5.62 15.90 13.08
CA ARG A 103 -5.02 14.79 12.34
C ARG A 103 -4.40 15.26 11.03
N LYS A 104 -5.07 16.16 10.29
CA LYS A 104 -4.54 16.77 9.07
C LYS A 104 -3.26 17.58 9.34
N ASN A 105 -3.26 18.38 10.41
CA ASN A 105 -2.10 19.17 10.81
C ASN A 105 -0.91 18.29 11.21
N ALA A 106 -1.17 17.15 11.88
CA ALA A 106 -0.13 16.17 12.20
C ALA A 106 0.54 15.61 10.93
N LEU A 107 -0.25 15.20 9.93
CA LEU A 107 0.27 14.69 8.65
C LEU A 107 1.09 15.76 7.90
N LEU A 108 0.65 17.02 7.90
CA LEU A 108 1.41 18.12 7.29
C LEU A 108 2.77 18.33 7.97
N ARG A 109 2.83 18.23 9.31
CA ARG A 109 4.09 18.34 10.06
C ARG A 109 5.03 17.16 9.78
N GLU A 110 4.49 15.95 9.68
CA GLU A 110 5.26 14.77 9.28
C GLU A 110 5.88 14.98 7.89
N ARG A 111 5.11 15.47 6.93
CA ARG A 111 5.59 15.78 5.57
C ARG A 111 6.70 16.83 5.56
N GLN A 112 6.58 17.88 6.37
CA GLN A 112 7.62 18.91 6.48
C GLN A 112 8.92 18.34 7.06
N ARG A 113 8.83 17.43 8.04
CA ARG A 113 10.01 16.75 8.61
C ARG A 113 10.71 15.85 7.60
N THR A 114 9.96 15.13 6.77
CA THR A 114 10.53 14.23 5.75
C THR A 114 11.03 14.97 4.52
N ALA A 115 10.47 16.15 4.20
CA ALA A 115 10.87 16.98 3.07
C ALA A 115 12.05 17.93 3.36
N SER A 116 12.47 18.07 4.61
CA SER A 116 13.73 18.72 4.99
C SER A 116 14.79 17.66 5.29
N PRO A 117 15.49 17.13 4.27
CA PRO A 117 16.75 16.46 4.54
C PRO A 117 17.72 17.53 5.08
N ARG A 118 18.26 17.28 6.27
CA ARG A 118 19.47 17.97 6.72
C ARG A 118 20.65 17.52 5.88
#